data_AF-A0A6J4TYR5-F1
#
_entry.id   AF-A0A6J4TYR5-F1
#
_cell.length_a   1.000
_cell.length_b   1.000
_cell.length_c   1.000
_cell.angle_alpha   90.00
_cell.angle_beta   90.00
_cell.angle_gamma   90.00
#
_symmetry.space_group_name_H-M   'P 1'
#
loop_
_entity.id
_entity.type
_entity.pdbx_description
1 polymer ?
#
loop_
_entity_poly.entity_id
_entity_poly.type
_entity_poly.pdbx_seq_one_letter_code
_entity_poly.pdbx_strand_id
1 'polypeptide(L)' 'MAVDEKRSSERVTGVSNVAYNLTALFHNKLEAIAALQTYQSDAEAAGDSEVQQLLQQLQQTAQSEVQQIRGLLAQRLGSS' A
#
# COMPACT_ATOMS: atom_id res chain seq x y z
N MET A 1 -21.28 -8.58 13.07
CA MET A 1 -22.21 -7.60 12.46
C MET A 1 -21.60 -6.79 11.31
N ALA A 2 -20.27 -6.59 11.23
CA ALA A 2 -19.65 -5.73 10.19
C ALA A 2 -19.65 -6.28 8.75
N VAL A 3 -19.84 -7.58 8.55
CA VAL A 3 -19.69 -8.21 7.21
C VAL A 3 -20.96 -8.01 6.35
N ASP A 4 -22.14 -8.04 6.97
CA ASP A 4 -23.43 -7.89 6.26
C ASP A 4 -23.70 -6.44 5.85
N GLU A 5 -23.36 -5.46 6.69
CA GLU A 5 -23.48 -4.04 6.35
C GLU A 5 -22.55 -3.65 5.19
N LYS A 6 -21.31 -4.18 5.17
CA LYS A 6 -20.39 -3.99 4.04
C LYS A 6 -20.96 -4.58 2.75
N ARG A 7 -21.52 -5.80 2.76
CA ARG A 7 -22.10 -6.40 1.53
C ARG A 7 -23.27 -5.62 0.95
N SER A 8 -24.04 -4.93 1.79
CA SER A 8 -25.17 -4.11 1.33
C SER A 8 -24.70 -2.84 0.60
N SER A 9 -23.61 -2.22 1.05
CA SER A 9 -23.05 -1.01 0.42
C SER A 9 -22.36 -1.25 -0.93
N GLU A 10 -21.86 -2.48 -1.18
CA GLU A 10 -21.26 -2.86 -2.48
C GLU A 10 -22.24 -2.72 -3.66
N ARG A 11 -23.55 -2.89 -3.41
CA ARG A 11 -24.57 -2.80 -4.46
C ARG A 11 -24.88 -1.36 -4.88
N VAL A 12 -24.44 -0.35 -4.12
CA VAL A 12 -24.83 1.05 -4.33
C VAL A 12 -23.77 1.86 -5.06
N THR A 13 -22.48 1.54 -4.93
CA THR A 13 -21.38 2.38 -5.46
C THR A 13 -20.71 1.82 -6.73
N GLY A 14 -21.07 0.61 -7.18
CA GLY A 14 -20.53 -0.02 -8.39
C GLY A 14 -19.08 -0.52 -8.27
N VAL A 15 -18.35 -0.11 -7.24
CA VAL A 15 -17.00 -0.59 -6.91
C VAL A 15 -17.12 -1.57 -5.74
N SER A 16 -16.76 -2.84 -5.92
CA SER A 16 -16.73 -3.81 -4.80
C SER A 16 -15.90 -3.23 -3.65
N ASN A 17 -16.35 -3.45 -2.42
CA ASN A 17 -15.62 -3.05 -1.22
C ASN A 17 -14.20 -3.64 -1.22
N VAL A 18 -13.99 -4.78 -1.87
CA VAL A 18 -12.66 -5.38 -2.05
C VAL A 18 -11.77 -4.49 -2.92
N ALA A 19 -12.27 -3.95 -4.03
CA ALA A 19 -11.53 -3.04 -4.89
C ALA A 19 -11.23 -1.71 -4.17
N TYR A 20 -12.20 -1.15 -3.44
CA TYR A 20 -11.98 0.02 -2.60
C TYR A 20 -10.90 -0.22 -1.53
N ASN A 21 -11.00 -1.31 -0.76
CA ASN A 21 -10.01 -1.64 0.26
C ASN A 21 -8.62 -1.85 -0.36
N LEU A 22 -8.54 -2.45 -1.55
CA LEU A 22 -7.27 -2.68 -2.23
C LEU A 22 -6.65 -1.39 -2.75
N THR A 23 -7.45 -0.44 -3.25
CA THR A 23 -6.98 0.91 -3.62
C THR A 23 -6.50 1.69 -2.40
N ALA A 24 -7.22 1.62 -1.26
CA ALA A 24 -6.77 2.23 -0.02
C ALA A 24 -5.46 1.62 0.48
N LEU A 25 -5.32 0.30 0.43
CA LEU A 25 -4.08 -0.39 0.77
C LEU A 25 -2.92 0.02 -0.16
N PHE A 26 -3.17 0.12 -1.46
CA PHE A 26 -2.19 0.58 -2.45
C PHE A 26 -1.67 1.98 -2.12
N HIS A 27 -2.59 2.90 -1.83
CA HIS A 27 -2.25 4.27 -1.45
C HIS A 27 -1.40 4.33 -0.18
N ASN A 28 -1.81 3.64 0.89
CA ASN A 28 -1.07 3.61 2.16
C ASN A 28 0.36 3.06 1.98
N LYS A 29 0.56 2.08 1.08
CA LYS A 29 1.89 1.54 0.80
C LYS A 29 2.77 2.54 0.04
N LEU A 30 2.20 3.33 -0.86
CA LEU A 30 2.92 4.42 -1.53
C LEU A 30 3.33 5.52 -0.54
N GLU A 31 2.44 5.90 0.38
CA GLU A 31 2.77 6.84 1.45
C GLU A 31 3.89 6.32 2.35
N ALA A 32 3.85 5.03 2.71
CA ALA A 32 4.91 4.40 3.49
C ALA A 32 6.27 4.46 2.76
N ILE A 33 6.31 4.20 1.45
CA ILE A 33 7.54 4.32 0.65
C ILE A 33 8.08 5.77 0.68
N ALA A 34 7.20 6.77 0.54
CA ALA A 34 7.60 8.16 0.60
C ALA A 34 8.15 8.55 1.98
N ALA A 35 7.51 8.09 3.06
CA ALA A 35 8.00 8.32 4.42
C ALA A 35 9.38 7.66 4.67
N LEU A 36 9.58 6.43 4.17
CA LEU A 36 10.86 5.73 4.27
C LEU A 36 12.00 6.48 3.59
N GLN A 37 11.75 7.20 2.50
CA GLN A 37 12.78 8.04 1.85
C GLN A 37 13.25 9.17 2.76
N THR A 38 12.32 9.86 3.43
CA THR A 38 12.66 10.90 4.42
C THR A 38 13.46 10.31 5.56
N TYR A 39 13.02 9.18 6.11
CA TYR A 39 13.71 8.54 7.25
C TYR A 39 15.10 8.03 6.88
N GLN A 40 15.30 7.59 5.63
CA GLN A 40 16.64 7.22 5.14
C GLN A 40 17.58 8.42 5.12
N SER A 41 17.12 9.59 4.68
CA SER A 41 17.90 10.83 4.71
C SER A 41 18.24 11.26 6.14
N ASP A 42 17.30 11.12 7.08
CA ASP A 42 17.55 11.43 8.50
C ASP A 42 18.59 10.48 9.12
N ALA A 43 18.50 9.18 8.82
CA ALA A 43 19.47 8.18 9.29
C ALA A 43 20.86 8.41 8.70
N GLU A 44 20.95 8.77 7.41
CA GLU A 44 22.20 9.14 6.76
C GLU A 44 22.83 10.39 7.41
N ALA A 45 22.03 11.43 7.67
CA ALA A 45 22.49 12.65 8.34
C ALA A 45 22.97 12.39 9.79
N ALA A 46 22.37 11.41 10.46
CA ALA A 46 22.78 10.97 11.79
C ALA A 46 23.99 10.00 11.80
N GLY A 47 24.40 9.51 10.63
CA GLY A 47 25.43 8.48 10.52
C GLY A 47 25.02 7.11 11.06
N ASP A 48 23.71 6.83 11.15
CA ASP A 48 23.17 5.58 11.68
C ASP A 48 23.00 4.55 10.56
N SER A 49 24.07 3.79 10.32
CA SER A 49 24.11 2.78 9.25
C SER A 49 23.16 1.60 9.48
N GLU A 50 22.87 1.25 10.74
CA GLU A 50 21.99 0.12 11.05
C GLU A 50 20.53 0.48 10.71
N VAL A 51 20.10 1.67 11.12
CA VAL A 51 18.77 2.19 10.76
C VAL A 51 18.66 2.40 9.25
N GLN A 52 19.71 2.92 8.59
CA GLN A 52 19.71 3.09 7.14
C GLN A 52 19.49 1.74 6.40
N GLN A 53 20.18 0.68 6.83
CA GLN A 53 20.02 -0.66 6.25
C GLN A 53 18.63 -1.22 6.47
N LEU A 54 18.06 -1.08 7.67
CA LEU A 54 16.69 -1.51 7.97
C LEU A 54 15.69 -0.78 7.07
N LEU A 55 15.79 0.55 6.98
CA LEU A 55 14.88 1.36 6.17
C LEU A 55 14.98 1.01 4.67
N GLN A 56 16.18 0.67 4.18
CA GLN A 56 16.37 0.20 2.81
C GLN A 56 15.64 -1.13 2.55
N GLN A 57 15.74 -2.09 3.47
CA GLN A 57 15.04 -3.38 3.36
C GLN A 57 13.51 -3.21 3.41
N LEU A 58 13.02 -2.34 4.30
CA LEU A 58 11.61 -2.00 4.39
C LEU A 58 11.09 -1.36 3.10
N GLN A 59 11.87 -0.47 2.49
CA GLN A 59 11.50 0.18 1.23
C GLN A 59 11.42 -0.82 0.08
N GLN A 60 12.39 -1.73 -0.06
CA GLN A 60 12.37 -2.78 -1.07
C GLN A 60 11.15 -3.70 -0.92
N THR A 61 10.83 -4.07 0.32
CA THR A 61 9.65 -4.88 0.64
C THR A 61 8.37 -4.15 0.23
N ALA A 62 8.21 -2.89 0.63
CA ALA A 62 7.05 -2.08 0.29
C ALA A 62 6.89 -1.89 -1.23
N GLN A 63 7.99 -1.71 -1.97
CA GLN A 63 7.97 -1.64 -3.44
C GLN A 63 7.45 -2.95 -4.06
N SER A 64 7.89 -4.10 -3.57
CA SER A 64 7.39 -5.41 -4.03
C SER A 64 5.88 -5.57 -3.77
N GLU A 65 5.42 -5.21 -2.57
CA GLU A 65 4.00 -5.24 -2.22
C GLU A 65 3.14 -4.32 -3.12
N VAL A 66 3.62 -3.10 -3.39
CA VAL A 66 2.97 -2.15 -4.32
C VAL A 66 2.84 -2.77 -5.72
N GLN A 67 3.87 -3.46 -6.22
CA GLN A 67 3.79 -4.14 -7.52
C GLN A 67 2.71 -5.23 -7.54
N GLN A 68 2.64 -6.04 -6.48
CA GLN A 68 1.62 -7.11 -6.36
C GLN A 68 0.21 -6.53 -6.30
N ILE A 69 0.00 -5.51 -5.46
CA ILE A 69 -1.30 -4.84 -5.31
C ILE A 69 -1.72 -4.20 -6.63
N ARG A 70 -0.80 -3.50 -7.31
CA ARG A 70 -1.05 -2.88 -8.62
C ARG A 70 -1.49 -3.92 -9.66
N GLY A 71 -0.80 -5.06 -9.72
CA GLY A 71 -1.14 -6.14 -10.63
C GLY A 71 -2.56 -6.66 -10.41
N LEU A 72 -2.95 -6.88 -9.15
CA LEU A 72 -4.29 -7.34 -8.81
C LEU A 72 -5.37 -6.28 -9.08
N LEU A 73 -5.09 -5.00 -8.82
CA LEU A 73 -5.99 -3.89 -9.16
C LEU A 73 -6.22 -3.80 -10.68
N ALA A 74 -5.15 -3.87 -11.47
CA ALA A 74 -5.24 -3.83 -12.93
C ALA A 74 -6.08 -4.99 -13.50
N GLN A 75 -5.91 -6.21 -12.98
CA GLN A 75 -6.72 -7.35 -13.37
C GLN A 75 -8.20 -7.14 -13.07
N ARG A 76 -8.54 -6.58 -11.90
CA ARG A 76 -9.93 -6.36 -11.49
C ARG A 76 -10.61 -5.23 -12.27
N LEU A 77 -9.88 -4.15 -12.55
CA LEU A 77 -10.40 -3.01 -13.31
C LEU A 77 -10.49 -3.29 -14.81
N GLY A 78 -9.58 -4.10 -15.38
CA GLY A 78 -9.61 -4.50 -16.79
C GLY A 78 -10.56 -5.66 -17.10
N SER A 79 -11.09 -6.33 -16.08
CA SER A 79 -12.11 -7.39 -16.20
C SER A 79 -13.54 -6.90 -15.91
N SER A 80 -13.75 -5.57 -15.88
CA SER A 80 -15.06 -4.91 -15.73
C SER A 80 -15.52 -4.28 -17.03
#